data_AF-A0A399PS27-F1
#
_entry.id   AF-A0A399PS27-F1
#
_cell.length_a   1.000
_cell.length_b   1.000
_cell.length_c   1.000
_cell.angle_alpha   90.00
_cell.angle_beta   90.00
_cell.angle_gamma   90.00
#
_symmetry.space_group_name_H-M   'P 1'
#
loop_
_entity.id
_entity.type
_entity.pdbx_description
1 polymer ?
#
loop_
_entity_poly.entity_id
_entity_poly.type
_entity_poly.pdbx_seq_one_letter_code
_entity_poly.pdbx_strand_id
1 'polypeptide(L)'
;DQGPLIHDRRGPGATPDAAAVAERDPSGIHRTISDAGNREELPGRTVRVEGASDTGDAQVDEAYAGLGATYSLFSEVYGRESLDDRGLPLLATVHYGEEYDNAFWDGTRMVFGDGDGEVFAPFTRSLTVIGHELTHGVTELTLGLVYQGQSGALNESISDVFGVLVEQHALGQTAAEATWLVGAELFLDRSTGLALRSMRAPGTAYDDDVLGKDPQPGHMDDYVETEEDNGGVHINSGIPNRAFFLAATAIGGEAWDGAGRVWYDVIESGAVRADADLAAFARATVDAATARYGEG
;
A
#
# COMPACT_ATOMS: atom_id res chain seq x y z
N ASP A 1 13.29 22.29 -1.19
CA ASP A 1 13.41 21.38 -0.04
C ASP A 1 12.06 20.86 0.42
N GLN A 2 11.28 20.29 -0.51
CA GLN A 2 10.11 19.47 -0.20
C GLN A 2 10.60 18.04 -0.46
N GLY A 3 10.70 17.20 0.57
CA GLY A 3 11.01 15.79 0.38
C GLY A 3 9.95 15.12 -0.50
N PRO A 4 10.29 14.04 -1.23
CA PRO A 4 9.31 13.36 -2.07
C PRO A 4 8.30 12.66 -1.14
N LEU A 5 7.01 12.69 -1.52
CA LEU A 5 5.90 11.98 -0.88
C LEU A 5 5.43 12.55 0.48
N ILE A 6 4.89 13.77 0.51
CA ILE A 6 4.16 14.29 1.68
C ILE A 6 2.66 14.16 1.45
N HIS A 7 2.03 13.20 2.14
CA HIS A 7 0.58 13.07 2.25
C HIS A 7 0.00 14.23 3.11
N ASP A 8 -0.47 15.31 2.48
CA ASP A 8 -1.31 16.29 3.18
C ASP A 8 -2.78 15.83 3.13
N ARG A 9 -3.16 14.97 4.09
CA ARG A 9 -4.54 14.46 4.24
C ARG A 9 -5.49 15.60 4.59
N ARG A 10 -6.32 16.06 3.64
CA ARG A 10 -7.48 16.90 3.96
C ARG A 10 -8.64 16.01 4.44
N GLY A 11 -9.29 16.45 5.52
CA GLY A 11 -10.31 15.71 6.28
C GLY A 11 -11.58 15.29 5.52
N PRO A 12 -12.54 14.64 6.22
CA PRO A 12 -13.48 13.70 5.64
C PRO A 12 -14.46 14.35 4.67
N GLY A 13 -14.37 13.96 3.39
CA GLY A 13 -15.18 14.47 2.29
C GLY A 13 -16.13 13.41 1.73
N ALA A 14 -17.41 13.59 2.05
CA ALA A 14 -18.63 13.06 1.39
C ALA A 14 -18.85 11.53 1.32
N THR A 15 -20.01 11.12 1.85
CA THR A 15 -20.62 9.80 1.68
C THR A 15 -20.82 9.44 0.20
N PRO A 16 -20.61 8.18 -0.22
CA PRO A 16 -20.80 7.75 -1.61
C PRO A 16 -22.22 7.98 -2.12
N ASP A 17 -22.33 8.35 -3.41
CA ASP A 17 -23.61 8.45 -4.13
C ASP A 17 -24.24 7.06 -4.28
N ALA A 18 -25.47 6.91 -3.79
CA ALA A 18 -26.21 5.65 -3.72
C ALA A 18 -26.65 5.10 -5.10
N ALA A 19 -26.38 5.82 -6.19
CA ALA A 19 -26.82 5.47 -7.54
C ALA A 19 -25.92 4.48 -8.30
N ALA A 20 -24.76 4.09 -7.77
CA ALA A 20 -23.79 3.23 -8.46
C ALA A 20 -24.03 1.70 -8.30
N VAL A 21 -25.08 1.28 -7.59
CA VAL A 21 -25.32 -0.15 -7.31
C VAL A 21 -26.13 -0.79 -8.44
N ALA A 22 -25.46 -1.14 -9.54
CA ALA A 22 -25.97 -2.07 -10.54
C ALA A 22 -25.68 -3.53 -10.14
N GLU A 23 -26.46 -4.47 -10.67
CA GLU A 23 -26.51 -5.91 -10.37
C GLU A 23 -25.16 -6.53 -9.96
N ARG A 24 -25.16 -7.21 -8.80
CA ARG A 24 -23.97 -7.84 -8.19
C ARG A 24 -23.33 -8.84 -9.16
N ASP A 25 -22.13 -8.51 -9.62
CA ASP A 25 -21.21 -9.45 -10.28
C ASP A 25 -20.95 -10.63 -9.34
N PRO A 26 -21.05 -11.90 -9.79
CA PRO A 26 -20.70 -13.07 -9.00
C PRO A 26 -19.27 -13.06 -8.43
N SER A 27 -18.36 -12.24 -8.97
CA SER A 27 -17.00 -12.04 -8.43
C SER A 27 -16.96 -11.27 -7.10
N GLY A 28 -18.00 -10.48 -6.78
CA GLY A 28 -18.05 -9.64 -5.58
C GLY A 28 -17.23 -8.35 -5.63
N ILE A 29 -16.42 -8.12 -6.68
CA ILE A 29 -15.65 -6.88 -6.87
C ILE A 29 -16.45 -5.87 -7.70
N HIS A 30 -16.33 -4.59 -7.35
CA HIS A 30 -16.92 -3.48 -8.10
C HIS A 30 -15.89 -2.37 -8.30
N ARG A 31 -15.27 -2.29 -9.49
CA ARG A 31 -14.31 -1.23 -9.83
C ARG A 31 -14.91 -0.10 -10.64
N THR A 32 -14.42 1.12 -10.41
CA THR A 32 -14.67 2.27 -11.30
C THR A 32 -13.43 3.14 -11.37
N ILE A 33 -12.93 3.34 -12.60
CA ILE A 33 -11.79 4.21 -12.91
C ILE A 33 -12.30 5.47 -13.59
N SER A 34 -11.83 6.61 -13.10
CA SER A 34 -12.11 7.94 -13.64
C SER A 34 -10.82 8.62 -14.08
N ASP A 35 -10.95 9.58 -14.98
CA ASP A 35 -9.87 10.34 -15.59
C ASP A 35 -10.07 11.82 -15.24
N ALA A 36 -9.12 12.41 -14.50
CA ALA A 36 -9.18 13.80 -14.08
C ALA A 36 -8.87 14.79 -15.24
N GLY A 37 -8.28 14.29 -16.33
CA GLY A 37 -7.86 15.08 -17.48
C GLY A 37 -6.85 16.17 -17.10
N ASN A 38 -5.85 15.78 -16.32
CA ASN A 38 -4.77 16.62 -15.78
C ASN A 38 -5.23 17.80 -14.92
N ARG A 39 -6.40 17.66 -14.28
CA ARG A 39 -6.90 18.61 -13.28
C ARG A 39 -6.83 17.99 -11.90
N GLU A 40 -6.75 18.84 -10.90
CA GLU A 40 -6.87 18.46 -9.49
C GLU A 40 -8.34 18.47 -9.03
N GLU A 41 -9.23 17.89 -9.85
CA GLU A 41 -10.67 17.78 -9.56
C GLU A 41 -11.12 16.32 -9.60
N LEU A 42 -11.64 15.84 -8.46
CA LEU A 42 -12.07 14.45 -8.29
C LEU A 42 -13.60 14.31 -8.40
N PRO A 43 -14.14 13.19 -8.92
CA PRO A 43 -13.42 12.04 -9.48
C PRO A 43 -12.90 12.23 -10.91
N GLY A 44 -13.31 13.30 -11.60
CA GLY A 44 -13.14 13.42 -13.05
C GLY A 44 -14.23 12.67 -13.83
N ARG A 45 -13.92 12.25 -15.06
CA ARG A 45 -14.84 11.54 -15.95
C ARG A 45 -14.64 10.03 -15.80
N THR A 46 -15.69 9.26 -15.53
CA THR A 46 -15.62 7.79 -15.56
C THR A 46 -15.21 7.29 -16.95
N VAL A 47 -14.17 6.45 -17.00
CA VAL A 47 -13.60 5.90 -18.24
C VAL A 47 -13.62 4.38 -18.29
N ARG A 48 -13.65 3.71 -17.14
CA ARG A 48 -13.74 2.24 -17.06
C ARG A 48 -14.56 1.82 -15.85
N VAL A 49 -15.43 0.83 -16.01
CA VAL A 49 -16.26 0.24 -14.96
C VAL A 49 -16.05 -1.27 -14.91
N GLU A 50 -16.51 -1.91 -13.85
CA GLU A 50 -16.42 -3.37 -13.70
C GLU A 50 -16.95 -4.12 -14.93
N GLY A 51 -16.21 -5.15 -15.35
CA GLY A 51 -16.51 -5.97 -16.53
C GLY A 51 -16.23 -5.31 -17.89
N ALA A 52 -15.85 -4.03 -17.93
CA ALA A 52 -15.50 -3.37 -19.19
C ALA A 52 -14.11 -3.80 -19.71
N SER A 53 -13.99 -3.90 -21.02
CA SER A 53 -12.72 -4.17 -21.72
C SER A 53 -11.68 -3.09 -21.47
N ASP A 54 -10.42 -3.41 -21.76
CA ASP A 54 -9.30 -2.45 -21.76
C ASP A 54 -9.60 -1.24 -22.64
N THR A 55 -9.18 -0.08 -22.16
CA THR A 55 -9.46 1.22 -22.77
C THR A 55 -8.39 1.60 -23.81
N GLY A 56 -7.20 1.01 -23.70
CA GLY A 56 -6.02 1.40 -24.47
C GLY A 56 -5.23 2.55 -23.85
N ASP A 57 -5.72 3.10 -22.75
CA ASP A 57 -4.94 3.97 -21.86
C ASP A 57 -4.24 3.11 -20.81
N ALA A 58 -2.90 3.13 -20.81
CA ALA A 58 -2.10 2.29 -19.93
C ALA A 58 -2.43 2.53 -18.45
N GLN A 59 -2.58 3.80 -18.02
CA GLN A 59 -2.80 4.09 -16.61
C GLN A 59 -4.19 3.67 -16.13
N VAL A 60 -5.21 3.83 -16.99
CA VAL A 60 -6.56 3.34 -16.70
C VAL A 60 -6.55 1.81 -16.56
N ASP A 61 -5.87 1.13 -17.46
CA ASP A 61 -5.84 -0.33 -17.50
C ASP A 61 -4.97 -0.93 -16.37
N GLU A 62 -3.85 -0.30 -16.05
CA GLU A 62 -2.98 -0.63 -14.91
C GLU A 62 -3.70 -0.40 -13.57
N ALA A 63 -4.36 0.75 -13.37
CA ALA A 63 -5.14 1.01 -12.16
C ALA A 63 -6.26 -0.03 -11.99
N TYR A 64 -6.99 -0.35 -13.06
CA TYR A 64 -8.04 -1.36 -13.04
C TYR A 64 -7.52 -2.75 -12.66
N ALA A 65 -6.37 -3.14 -13.21
CA ALA A 65 -5.70 -4.40 -12.90
C ALA A 65 -5.18 -4.44 -11.46
N GLY A 66 -4.54 -3.37 -10.99
CA GLY A 66 -3.98 -3.30 -9.63
C GLY A 66 -5.04 -3.30 -8.53
N LEU A 67 -6.16 -2.59 -8.73
CA LEU A 67 -7.33 -2.70 -7.85
C LEU A 67 -7.85 -4.15 -7.79
N GLY A 68 -7.90 -4.82 -8.94
CA GLY A 68 -8.32 -6.22 -9.04
C GLY A 68 -7.37 -7.17 -8.30
N ALA A 69 -6.06 -7.05 -8.52
CA ALA A 69 -5.06 -7.88 -7.86
C ALA A 69 -5.07 -7.70 -6.33
N THR A 70 -5.26 -6.46 -5.86
CA THR A 70 -5.40 -6.17 -4.44
C THR A 70 -6.63 -6.84 -3.85
N TYR A 71 -7.78 -6.71 -4.51
CA TYR A 71 -9.00 -7.41 -4.10
C TYR A 71 -8.80 -8.93 -4.08
N SER A 72 -8.16 -9.51 -5.10
CA SER A 72 -7.90 -10.95 -5.17
C SER A 72 -7.08 -11.45 -4.00
N LEU A 73 -6.00 -10.75 -3.59
CA LEU A 73 -5.25 -11.15 -2.39
C LEU A 73 -6.19 -11.17 -1.16
N PHE A 74 -6.91 -10.08 -0.90
CA PHE A 74 -7.76 -9.99 0.30
C PHE A 74 -8.92 -10.99 0.30
N SER A 75 -9.58 -11.18 -0.84
CA SER A 75 -10.73 -12.08 -0.93
C SER A 75 -10.34 -13.55 -1.01
N GLU A 76 -9.38 -13.92 -1.85
CA GLU A 76 -9.02 -15.33 -2.10
C GLU A 76 -8.17 -15.91 -0.97
N VAL A 77 -7.21 -15.11 -0.46
CA VAL A 77 -6.32 -15.55 0.62
C VAL A 77 -7.00 -15.29 1.97
N TYR A 78 -7.44 -14.06 2.22
CA TYR A 78 -7.89 -13.65 3.55
C TYR A 78 -9.39 -13.80 3.79
N GLY A 79 -10.18 -14.07 2.75
CA GLY A 79 -11.63 -14.18 2.87
C GLY A 79 -12.34 -12.84 3.14
N ARG A 80 -11.65 -11.72 2.93
CA ARG A 80 -12.14 -10.37 3.20
C ARG A 80 -12.85 -9.79 1.97
N GLU A 81 -14.09 -9.35 2.13
CA GLU A 81 -14.86 -8.76 1.02
C GLU A 81 -14.53 -7.27 0.84
N SER A 82 -13.52 -6.96 0.02
CA SER A 82 -13.02 -5.59 -0.23
C SER A 82 -12.41 -4.92 1.01
N LEU A 83 -12.19 -3.59 0.95
CA LEU A 83 -11.47 -2.85 1.99
C LEU A 83 -12.23 -2.78 3.33
N ASP A 84 -13.56 -2.92 3.32
CA ASP A 84 -14.43 -2.77 4.50
C ASP A 84 -15.08 -4.08 4.96
N ASP A 85 -14.70 -5.21 4.34
CA ASP A 85 -15.29 -6.54 4.55
C ASP A 85 -16.80 -6.62 4.24
N ARG A 86 -17.32 -5.71 3.41
CA ARG A 86 -18.74 -5.65 3.02
C ARG A 86 -18.92 -5.29 1.55
N GLY A 87 -17.88 -5.46 0.73
CA GLY A 87 -17.93 -5.22 -0.70
C GLY A 87 -17.88 -3.74 -1.09
N LEU A 88 -17.16 -2.90 -0.34
CA LEU A 88 -16.90 -1.51 -0.73
C LEU A 88 -16.40 -1.43 -2.19
N PRO A 89 -17.04 -0.63 -3.06
CA PRO A 89 -16.53 -0.42 -4.42
C PRO A 89 -15.12 0.16 -4.41
N LEU A 90 -14.25 -0.36 -5.28
CA LEU A 90 -12.90 0.13 -5.46
C LEU A 90 -12.90 1.22 -6.53
N LEU A 91 -12.66 2.45 -6.09
CA LEU A 91 -12.69 3.63 -6.93
C LEU A 91 -11.28 4.13 -7.17
N ALA A 92 -10.99 4.59 -8.39
CA ALA A 92 -9.74 5.24 -8.71
C ALA A 92 -9.93 6.44 -9.66
N THR A 93 -9.04 7.43 -9.54
CA THR A 93 -8.87 8.53 -10.48
C THR A 93 -7.42 8.54 -10.98
N VAL A 94 -7.22 8.50 -12.30
CA VAL A 94 -5.92 8.65 -12.97
C VAL A 94 -5.79 10.02 -13.62
N HIS A 95 -4.58 10.37 -14.09
CA HIS A 95 -4.26 11.67 -14.69
C HIS A 95 -4.60 12.86 -13.77
N TYR A 96 -4.33 12.69 -12.47
CA TYR A 96 -4.54 13.74 -11.49
C TYR A 96 -3.40 14.76 -11.55
N GLY A 97 -3.74 16.03 -11.78
CA GLY A 97 -2.77 17.12 -11.90
C GLY A 97 -1.87 17.03 -13.16
N GLU A 98 -0.90 17.94 -13.25
CA GLU A 98 0.15 17.95 -14.26
C GLU A 98 1.47 17.59 -13.58
N GLU A 99 2.23 16.62 -14.14
CA GLU A 99 3.52 16.17 -13.60
C GLU A 99 3.45 15.86 -12.08
N TYR A 100 2.34 15.26 -11.64
CA TYR A 100 2.08 15.03 -10.23
C TYR A 100 2.83 13.79 -9.73
N ASP A 101 3.87 14.00 -8.93
CA ASP A 101 4.76 12.97 -8.42
C ASP A 101 4.23 12.28 -7.15
N ASN A 102 2.96 11.83 -7.16
CA ASN A 102 2.43 11.05 -6.05
C ASN A 102 1.20 10.18 -6.41
N ALA A 103 0.90 9.22 -5.55
CA ALA A 103 -0.39 8.55 -5.45
C ALA A 103 -0.88 8.58 -4.00
N PHE A 104 -2.19 8.48 -3.80
CA PHE A 104 -2.75 8.41 -2.45
C PHE A 104 -4.15 7.80 -2.39
N TRP A 105 -4.47 7.19 -1.26
CA TRP A 105 -5.86 6.95 -0.82
C TRP A 105 -6.44 8.19 -0.10
N ASP A 106 -7.58 8.70 -0.56
CA ASP A 106 -8.23 9.91 0.00
C ASP A 106 -9.28 9.63 1.10
N GLY A 107 -9.45 8.38 1.50
CA GLY A 107 -10.54 7.92 2.37
C GLY A 107 -11.73 7.30 1.62
N THR A 108 -11.81 7.50 0.30
CA THR A 108 -12.89 6.99 -0.56
C THR A 108 -12.38 6.35 -1.86
N ARG A 109 -11.29 6.85 -2.42
CA ARG A 109 -10.73 6.38 -3.69
C ARG A 109 -9.22 6.49 -3.74
N MET A 110 -8.66 5.74 -4.68
CA MET A 110 -7.31 5.91 -5.16
C MET A 110 -7.19 7.12 -6.08
N VAL A 111 -6.09 7.87 -5.96
CA VAL A 111 -5.73 8.97 -6.85
C VAL A 111 -4.30 8.75 -7.32
N PHE A 112 -4.08 8.82 -8.63
CA PHE A 112 -2.78 8.58 -9.25
C PHE A 112 -2.36 9.78 -10.11
N GLY A 113 -1.16 10.29 -9.84
CA GLY A 113 -0.46 11.21 -10.71
C GLY A 113 0.33 10.52 -11.82
N ASP A 114 0.60 11.28 -12.88
CA ASP A 114 1.32 10.83 -14.06
C ASP A 114 2.84 10.74 -13.85
N GLY A 115 3.36 11.31 -12.75
CA GLY A 115 4.78 11.57 -12.57
C GLY A 115 5.31 12.66 -13.53
N ASP A 116 6.51 13.16 -13.26
CA ASP A 116 7.20 14.17 -14.08
C ASP A 116 7.75 13.62 -15.41
N GLY A 117 7.77 12.29 -15.61
CA GLY A 117 8.31 11.64 -16.79
C GLY A 117 9.84 11.73 -16.91
N GLU A 118 10.51 12.25 -15.87
CA GLU A 118 11.96 12.42 -15.80
C GLU A 118 12.55 11.56 -14.68
N VAL A 119 12.05 11.74 -13.46
CA VAL A 119 12.39 10.97 -12.26
C VAL A 119 11.35 9.89 -12.03
N PHE A 120 10.07 10.26 -12.08
CA PHE A 120 8.95 9.40 -11.78
C PHE A 120 8.15 9.04 -13.04
N ALA A 121 7.92 7.75 -13.21
CA ALA A 121 6.92 7.22 -14.11
C ALA A 121 5.51 7.37 -13.50
N PRO A 122 4.44 7.14 -14.28
CA PRO A 122 3.09 7.10 -13.73
C PRO A 122 2.97 6.15 -12.54
N PHE A 123 2.31 6.59 -11.48
CA PHE A 123 2.25 5.85 -10.22
C PHE A 123 1.41 4.56 -10.31
N THR A 124 0.58 4.46 -11.35
CA THR A 124 -0.15 3.23 -11.71
C THR A 124 0.75 2.09 -12.18
N ARG A 125 2.00 2.37 -12.56
CA ARG A 125 2.94 1.33 -13.01
C ARG A 125 3.39 0.37 -11.92
N SER A 126 3.34 0.78 -10.65
CA SER A 126 3.80 -0.08 -9.55
C SER A 126 2.63 -0.71 -8.82
N LEU A 127 2.51 -2.04 -8.96
CA LEU A 127 1.48 -2.81 -8.27
C LEU A 127 1.65 -2.74 -6.74
N THR A 128 2.89 -2.71 -6.25
CA THR A 128 3.16 -2.56 -4.82
C THR A 128 2.63 -1.24 -4.25
N VAL A 129 2.69 -0.14 -5.02
CA VAL A 129 2.14 1.17 -4.62
C VAL A 129 0.61 1.15 -4.65
N ILE A 130 -0.01 0.56 -5.67
CA ILE A 130 -1.47 0.41 -5.69
C ILE A 130 -1.97 -0.41 -4.48
N GLY A 131 -1.31 -1.54 -4.19
CA GLY A 131 -1.64 -2.37 -3.04
C GLY A 131 -1.38 -1.68 -1.70
N HIS A 132 -0.30 -0.90 -1.59
CA HIS A 132 0.03 -0.10 -0.41
C HIS A 132 -1.11 0.88 -0.08
N GLU A 133 -1.52 1.69 -1.04
CA GLU A 133 -2.51 2.73 -0.81
C GLU A 133 -3.89 2.18 -0.46
N LEU A 134 -4.32 1.11 -1.14
CA LEU A 134 -5.57 0.42 -0.79
C LEU A 134 -5.51 -0.22 0.61
N THR A 135 -4.33 -0.65 1.05
CA THR A 135 -4.12 -1.21 2.39
C THR A 135 -4.25 -0.14 3.49
N HIS A 136 -4.01 1.15 3.20
CA HIS A 136 -4.38 2.21 4.13
C HIS A 136 -5.88 2.19 4.43
N GLY A 137 -6.73 1.97 3.41
CA GLY A 137 -8.17 1.84 3.59
C GLY A 137 -8.54 0.66 4.50
N VAL A 138 -7.89 -0.50 4.32
CA VAL A 138 -8.06 -1.66 5.23
C VAL A 138 -7.67 -1.28 6.66
N THR A 139 -6.51 -0.65 6.85
CA THR A 139 -5.99 -0.27 8.16
C THR A 139 -6.88 0.76 8.85
N GLU A 140 -7.41 1.74 8.11
CA GLU A 140 -8.35 2.75 8.61
C GLU A 140 -9.65 2.11 9.13
N LEU A 141 -10.17 1.12 8.39
CA LEU A 141 -11.45 0.46 8.69
C LEU A 141 -11.33 -0.68 9.73
N THR A 142 -10.11 -1.01 10.17
CA THR A 142 -9.83 -2.07 11.14
C THR A 142 -9.13 -1.52 12.39
N LEU A 143 -7.81 -1.31 12.33
CA LEU A 143 -6.98 -0.89 13.45
C LEU A 143 -7.12 0.59 13.79
N GLY A 144 -7.42 1.44 12.79
CA GLY A 144 -7.53 2.88 12.97
C GLY A 144 -6.26 3.51 13.53
N LEU A 145 -5.08 3.00 13.15
CA LEU A 145 -3.79 3.46 13.67
C LEU A 145 -3.61 4.96 13.47
N VAL A 146 -3.26 5.67 14.55
CA VAL A 146 -2.93 7.09 14.51
C VAL A 146 -1.70 7.28 13.64
N TYR A 147 -1.82 8.15 12.63
CA TYR A 147 -0.76 8.40 11.66
C TYR A 147 0.30 9.37 12.21
N GLN A 148 0.99 8.93 13.26
CA GLN A 148 2.03 9.68 13.96
C GLN A 148 3.03 8.71 14.63
N GLY A 149 4.33 9.01 14.55
CA GLY A 149 5.38 8.26 15.25
C GLY A 149 5.32 6.76 14.96
N GLN A 150 5.42 5.93 16.01
CA GLN A 150 5.44 4.47 15.84
C GLN A 150 4.13 3.88 15.31
N SER A 151 2.97 4.39 15.71
CA SER A 151 1.68 3.90 15.17
C SER A 151 1.52 4.28 13.70
N GLY A 152 2.05 5.43 13.29
CA GLY A 152 2.10 5.83 11.88
C GLY A 152 3.11 4.98 11.08
N ALA A 153 4.29 4.71 11.64
CA ALA A 153 5.27 3.81 11.03
C ALA A 153 4.74 2.36 10.89
N LEU A 154 3.90 1.89 11.82
CA LEU A 154 3.16 0.64 11.66
C LEU A 154 2.12 0.71 10.54
N ASN A 155 1.40 1.82 10.42
CA ASN A 155 0.43 2.03 9.34
C ASN A 155 1.12 1.92 7.97
N GLU A 156 2.21 2.67 7.79
CA GLU A 156 3.08 2.60 6.59
C GLU A 156 3.61 1.19 6.33
N SER A 157 4.11 0.53 7.38
CA SER A 157 4.67 -0.81 7.23
C SER A 157 3.64 -1.86 6.87
N ILE A 158 2.43 -1.79 7.44
CA ILE A 158 1.33 -2.67 7.06
C ILE A 158 0.99 -2.45 5.58
N SER A 159 0.90 -1.19 5.12
CA SER A 159 0.69 -0.88 3.72
C SER A 159 1.79 -1.44 2.81
N ASP A 160 3.08 -1.28 3.16
CA ASP A 160 4.19 -1.89 2.42
C ASP A 160 4.12 -3.42 2.39
N VAL A 161 3.82 -4.06 3.54
CA VAL A 161 3.67 -5.51 3.67
C VAL A 161 2.61 -6.02 2.70
N PHE A 162 1.38 -5.50 2.74
CA PHE A 162 0.35 -6.00 1.85
C PHE A 162 0.56 -5.56 0.41
N GLY A 163 1.18 -4.40 0.16
CA GLY A 163 1.61 -3.99 -1.18
C GLY A 163 2.53 -5.02 -1.84
N VAL A 164 3.59 -5.45 -1.16
CA VAL A 164 4.48 -6.50 -1.70
C VAL A 164 3.79 -7.87 -1.78
N LEU A 165 2.88 -8.20 -0.85
CA LEU A 165 2.13 -9.45 -0.91
C LEU A 165 1.16 -9.49 -2.09
N VAL A 166 0.57 -8.35 -2.48
CA VAL A 166 -0.28 -8.25 -3.67
C VAL A 166 0.53 -8.57 -4.93
N GLU A 167 1.72 -7.98 -5.06
CA GLU A 167 2.62 -8.28 -6.18
C GLU A 167 3.03 -9.75 -6.19
N GLN A 168 3.50 -10.27 -5.05
CA GLN A 168 3.95 -11.66 -4.95
C GLN A 168 2.82 -12.63 -5.28
N HIS A 169 1.60 -12.38 -4.80
CA HIS A 169 0.43 -13.20 -5.11
C HIS A 169 0.05 -13.14 -6.59
N ALA A 170 0.01 -11.94 -7.17
CA ALA A 170 -0.30 -11.74 -8.58
C ALA A 170 0.72 -12.42 -9.52
N LEU A 171 1.99 -12.49 -9.09
CA LEU A 171 3.08 -13.11 -9.86
C LEU A 171 3.37 -14.57 -9.46
N GLY A 172 2.69 -15.12 -8.45
CA GLY A 172 2.94 -16.47 -7.94
C GLY A 172 4.35 -16.67 -7.36
N GLN A 173 4.89 -15.65 -6.69
CA GLN A 173 6.25 -15.66 -6.15
C GLN A 173 6.29 -16.16 -4.71
N THR A 174 7.24 -17.02 -4.40
CA THR A 174 7.59 -17.34 -3.02
C THR A 174 8.38 -16.21 -2.37
N ALA A 175 8.49 -16.23 -1.04
CA ALA A 175 9.33 -15.30 -0.27
C ALA A 175 10.79 -15.25 -0.73
N ALA A 176 11.30 -16.36 -1.29
CA ALA A 176 12.68 -16.45 -1.79
C ALA A 176 12.85 -15.83 -3.18
N GLU A 177 11.78 -15.73 -3.97
CA GLU A 177 11.80 -15.19 -5.34
C GLU A 177 11.46 -13.70 -5.39
N ALA A 178 10.72 -13.20 -4.40
CA ALA A 178 10.29 -11.82 -4.32
C ALA A 178 11.44 -10.81 -4.21
N THR A 179 11.24 -9.64 -4.81
CA THR A 179 12.23 -8.53 -4.79
C THR A 179 12.32 -7.88 -3.40
N TRP A 180 11.19 -7.83 -2.68
CA TRP A 180 11.01 -7.09 -1.42
C TRP A 180 11.25 -5.58 -1.54
N LEU A 181 11.01 -5.04 -2.73
CA LEU A 181 11.09 -3.62 -3.04
C LEU A 181 9.69 -3.03 -3.15
N VAL A 182 9.54 -1.76 -2.77
CA VAL A 182 8.28 -1.01 -2.91
C VAL A 182 8.50 0.11 -3.92
N GLY A 183 7.69 0.15 -4.98
CA GLY A 183 7.79 1.18 -6.03
C GLY A 183 8.97 1.00 -6.98
N ALA A 184 9.38 -0.24 -7.28
CA ALA A 184 10.54 -0.51 -8.14
C ALA A 184 10.33 -0.04 -9.60
N GLU A 185 9.08 0.06 -10.05
CA GLU A 185 8.70 0.44 -11.41
C GLU A 185 8.62 1.96 -11.62
N LEU A 186 8.78 2.75 -10.55
CA LEU A 186 8.52 4.18 -10.58
C LEU A 186 9.70 5.00 -11.07
N PHE A 187 10.94 4.54 -10.89
CA PHE A 187 12.11 5.34 -11.25
C PHE A 187 12.47 5.22 -12.73
N LEU A 188 12.73 6.37 -13.35
CA LEU A 188 13.16 6.52 -14.73
C LEU A 188 14.65 6.86 -14.83
N ASP A 189 15.14 7.08 -16.05
CA ASP A 189 16.56 7.21 -16.39
C ASP A 189 17.33 8.31 -15.63
N ARG A 190 16.64 9.30 -15.02
CA ARG A 190 17.30 10.34 -14.21
C ARG A 190 17.54 9.95 -12.76
N SER A 191 17.11 8.77 -12.33
CA SER A 191 17.38 8.24 -11.00
C SER A 191 18.18 6.94 -11.09
N THR A 192 19.14 6.76 -10.18
CA THR A 192 19.82 5.48 -9.96
C THR A 192 19.16 4.61 -8.89
N GLY A 193 18.04 5.08 -8.33
CA GLY A 193 17.28 4.37 -7.31
C GLY A 193 16.73 3.04 -7.82
N LEU A 194 16.72 2.04 -6.94
CA LEU A 194 16.14 0.72 -7.23
C LEU A 194 14.64 0.71 -7.00
N ALA A 195 14.17 1.44 -5.99
CA ALA A 195 12.78 1.49 -5.53
C ALA A 195 12.61 2.61 -4.49
N LEU A 196 11.38 2.98 -4.14
CA LEU A 196 11.12 3.93 -3.05
C LEU A 196 11.65 3.40 -1.71
N ARG A 197 11.47 2.10 -1.44
CA ARG A 197 11.88 1.45 -0.20
C ARG A 197 12.32 0.01 -0.43
N SER A 198 13.14 -0.50 0.49
CA SER A 198 13.57 -1.90 0.52
C SER A 198 13.18 -2.51 1.86
N MET A 199 12.25 -3.47 1.85
CA MET A 199 11.86 -4.18 3.08
C MET A 199 12.97 -5.11 3.56
N ARG A 200 13.78 -5.64 2.64
CA ARG A 200 14.91 -6.53 2.96
C ARG A 200 16.07 -5.78 3.61
N ALA A 201 16.38 -4.59 3.11
CA ALA A 201 17.50 -3.78 3.56
C ALA A 201 17.09 -2.28 3.53
N PRO A 202 16.33 -1.81 4.53
CA PRO A 202 16.00 -0.39 4.65
C PRO A 202 17.26 0.48 4.65
N GLY A 203 17.22 1.64 3.98
CA GLY A 203 18.36 2.54 3.84
C GLY A 203 19.23 2.25 2.61
N THR A 204 18.81 1.33 1.72
CA THR A 204 19.56 0.94 0.52
C THR A 204 18.75 1.01 -0.78
N ALA A 205 17.52 1.53 -0.75
CA ALA A 205 16.66 1.55 -1.92
C ALA A 205 17.14 2.56 -2.98
N TYR A 206 17.75 3.67 -2.55
CA TYR A 206 18.35 4.66 -3.43
C TYR A 206 19.49 5.44 -2.73
N ASP A 207 20.46 5.87 -3.53
CA ASP A 207 21.54 6.80 -3.17
C ASP A 207 21.87 7.59 -4.44
N ASP A 208 21.15 8.70 -4.63
CA ASP A 208 20.97 9.38 -5.90
C ASP A 208 21.11 10.90 -5.74
N ASP A 209 21.66 11.57 -6.75
CA ASP A 209 21.93 13.02 -6.70
C ASP A 209 20.64 13.87 -6.71
N VAL A 210 19.52 13.32 -7.20
CA VAL A 210 18.22 14.00 -7.28
C VAL A 210 17.36 13.68 -6.06
N LEU A 211 17.23 12.40 -5.71
CA LEU A 211 16.38 11.93 -4.61
C LEU A 211 17.07 12.02 -3.23
N GLY A 212 18.39 12.16 -3.21
CA GLY A 212 19.19 12.00 -2.00
C GLY A 212 19.41 10.53 -1.67
N LYS A 213 19.55 10.23 -0.38
CA LYS A 213 19.78 8.88 0.12
C LYS A 213 18.58 8.38 0.91
N ASP A 214 18.24 7.09 0.73
CA ASP A 214 17.23 6.39 1.51
C ASP A 214 17.52 6.54 3.03
N PRO A 215 16.63 7.22 3.78
CA PRO A 215 16.86 7.53 5.19
C PRO A 215 16.43 6.42 6.15
N GLN A 216 15.84 5.31 5.67
CA GLN A 216 15.16 4.37 6.55
C GLN A 216 16.13 3.55 7.43
N PRO A 217 15.96 3.55 8.76
CA PRO A 217 16.61 2.57 9.62
C PRO A 217 15.99 1.17 9.46
N GLY A 218 16.82 0.14 9.59
CA GLY A 218 16.40 -1.26 9.63
C GLY A 218 16.44 -1.89 11.02
N HIS A 219 16.69 -1.12 12.08
CA HIS A 219 16.77 -1.59 13.47
C HIS A 219 16.38 -0.49 14.46
N MET A 220 15.84 -0.87 15.63
CA MET A 220 15.41 0.07 16.67
C MET A 220 16.54 0.91 17.27
N ASP A 221 17.79 0.41 17.24
CA ASP A 221 18.95 1.17 17.72
C ASP A 221 19.20 2.44 16.89
N ASP A 222 18.73 2.45 15.64
CA ASP A 222 18.85 3.54 14.68
C ASP A 222 17.53 4.30 14.51
N TYR A 223 16.55 4.10 15.40
CA TYR A 223 15.25 4.78 15.34
C TYR A 223 15.45 6.30 15.30
N VAL A 224 14.77 6.96 14.36
CA VAL A 224 14.88 8.40 14.15
C VAL A 224 13.80 9.13 14.94
N GLU A 225 14.20 9.86 15.97
CA GLU A 225 13.33 10.82 16.66
C GLU A 225 13.27 12.13 15.87
N THR A 226 12.11 12.46 15.32
CA THR A 226 11.88 13.68 14.52
C THR A 226 10.44 14.19 14.71
N GLU A 227 10.20 15.46 14.37
CA GLU A 227 8.86 16.04 14.23
C GLU A 227 8.41 16.12 12.76
N GLU A 228 9.34 15.96 11.82
CA GLU A 228 9.06 15.87 10.38
C GLU A 228 8.34 14.57 10.06
N ASP A 229 7.70 14.50 8.90
CA ASP A 229 7.09 13.26 8.41
C ASP A 229 6.14 12.59 9.44
N ASN A 230 5.32 13.42 10.10
CA ASN A 230 4.42 12.98 11.18
C ASN A 230 5.14 12.19 12.30
N GLY A 231 6.38 12.56 12.62
CA GLY A 231 7.21 11.80 13.56
C GLY A 231 7.98 10.64 12.92
N GLY A 232 8.32 10.77 11.64
CA GLY A 232 9.09 9.79 10.88
C GLY A 232 8.31 8.52 10.54
N VAL A 233 7.07 8.63 10.07
CA VAL A 233 6.23 7.46 9.74
C VAL A 233 6.79 6.67 8.56
N HIS A 234 7.22 7.35 7.49
CA HIS A 234 7.87 6.70 6.34
C HIS A 234 9.32 6.37 6.64
N ILE A 235 10.00 7.18 7.45
CA ILE A 235 11.39 6.93 7.83
C ILE A 235 11.47 5.63 8.66
N ASN A 236 10.72 5.55 9.76
CA ASN A 236 10.86 4.45 10.73
C ASN A 236 10.10 3.18 10.32
N SER A 237 9.30 3.18 9.25
CA SER A 237 8.60 1.98 8.75
C SER A 237 9.55 0.88 8.25
N GLY A 238 10.80 1.22 7.93
CA GLY A 238 11.86 0.26 7.61
C GLY A 238 12.09 -0.79 8.70
N ILE A 239 11.92 -0.42 9.97
CA ILE A 239 12.13 -1.33 11.12
C ILE A 239 11.11 -2.49 11.10
N PRO A 240 9.80 -2.25 11.15
CA PRO A 240 8.80 -3.31 11.02
C PRO A 240 8.77 -3.97 9.63
N ASN A 241 9.11 -3.26 8.54
CA ASN A 241 9.24 -3.87 7.21
C ASN A 241 10.29 -4.98 7.20
N ARG A 242 11.48 -4.71 7.77
CA ARG A 242 12.54 -5.71 7.87
C ARG A 242 12.16 -6.87 8.79
N ALA A 243 11.41 -6.60 9.86
CA ALA A 243 10.88 -7.67 10.72
C ALA A 243 9.96 -8.61 9.94
N PHE A 244 9.05 -8.09 9.11
CA PHE A 244 8.20 -8.91 8.25
C PHE A 244 9.01 -9.71 7.23
N PHE A 245 9.95 -9.08 6.52
CA PHE A 245 10.83 -9.76 5.56
C PHE A 245 11.55 -10.95 6.21
N LEU A 246 12.13 -10.75 7.39
CA LEU A 246 12.83 -11.81 8.12
C LEU A 246 11.89 -12.95 8.52
N ALA A 247 10.69 -12.62 9.02
CA ALA A 247 9.68 -13.62 9.37
C ALA A 247 9.24 -14.43 8.15
N ALA A 248 8.87 -13.76 7.05
CA ALA A 248 8.44 -14.39 5.81
C ALA A 248 9.54 -15.29 5.22
N THR A 249 10.80 -14.83 5.22
CA THR A 249 11.94 -15.61 4.72
C THR A 249 12.22 -16.83 5.60
N ALA A 250 12.11 -16.70 6.93
CA ALA A 250 12.34 -17.79 7.86
C ALA A 250 11.24 -18.87 7.78
N ILE A 251 9.98 -18.46 7.59
CA ILE A 251 8.83 -19.36 7.39
C ILE A 251 8.94 -20.05 6.01
N GLY A 252 9.33 -19.30 4.98
CA GLY A 252 9.47 -19.77 3.62
C GLY A 252 8.12 -20.01 2.91
N GLY A 253 8.19 -20.44 1.64
CA GLY A 253 7.00 -20.62 0.82
C GLY A 253 6.37 -19.31 0.38
N GLU A 254 5.05 -19.31 0.20
CA GLU A 254 4.26 -18.13 -0.16
C GLU A 254 4.08 -17.22 1.06
N ALA A 255 4.59 -15.98 0.97
CA ALA A 255 4.64 -15.09 2.14
C ALA A 255 3.25 -14.69 2.66
N TRP A 256 2.24 -14.64 1.77
CA TRP A 256 0.86 -14.30 2.15
C TRP A 256 0.19 -15.37 3.01
N ASP A 257 0.50 -16.65 2.78
CA ASP A 257 -0.05 -17.76 3.57
C ASP A 257 0.69 -17.98 4.89
N GLY A 258 1.98 -17.66 4.93
CA GLY A 258 2.82 -17.75 6.12
C GLY A 258 2.73 -16.52 7.02
N ALA A 259 3.71 -15.62 6.87
CA ALA A 259 3.81 -14.41 7.69
C ALA A 259 2.64 -13.44 7.45
N GLY A 260 2.18 -13.30 6.20
CA GLY A 260 1.04 -12.44 5.83
C GLY A 260 -0.21 -12.80 6.60
N ARG A 261 -0.50 -14.10 6.77
CA ARG A 261 -1.61 -14.58 7.60
C ARG A 261 -1.54 -14.10 9.04
N VAL A 262 -0.35 -14.15 9.65
CA VAL A 262 -0.14 -13.71 11.03
C VAL A 262 -0.39 -12.20 11.15
N TRP A 263 0.12 -11.41 10.22
CA TRP A 263 -0.12 -9.96 10.19
C TRP A 263 -1.59 -9.64 9.99
N TYR A 264 -2.25 -10.36 9.08
CA TYR A 264 -3.69 -10.21 8.83
C TYR A 264 -4.54 -10.54 10.05
N ASP A 265 -4.21 -11.62 10.78
CA ASP A 265 -4.90 -11.97 12.02
C ASP A 265 -4.80 -10.84 13.07
N VAL A 266 -3.66 -10.17 13.17
CA VAL A 266 -3.50 -9.02 14.07
C VAL A 266 -4.41 -7.87 13.66
N ILE A 267 -4.50 -7.58 12.36
CA ILE A 267 -5.36 -6.53 11.79
C ILE A 267 -6.84 -6.79 12.15
N GLU A 268 -7.32 -8.02 12.05
CA GLU A 268 -8.71 -8.38 12.35
C GLU A 268 -9.00 -8.59 13.85
N SER A 269 -7.96 -8.81 14.67
CA SER A 269 -8.15 -9.22 16.07
C SER A 269 -8.76 -8.17 16.99
N GLY A 270 -8.62 -6.88 16.65
CA GLY A 270 -8.90 -5.77 17.57
C GLY A 270 -7.99 -5.72 18.81
N ALA A 271 -6.89 -6.49 18.83
CA ALA A 271 -5.98 -6.59 19.97
C ALA A 271 -5.02 -5.38 20.08
N VAL A 272 -4.82 -4.67 18.97
CA VAL A 272 -3.89 -3.54 18.88
C VAL A 272 -4.68 -2.23 18.99
N ARG A 273 -4.19 -1.31 19.83
CA ARG A 273 -4.77 0.01 19.99
C ARG A 273 -4.35 0.94 18.84
N ALA A 274 -5.17 1.95 18.56
CA ALA A 274 -4.85 2.98 17.56
C ALA A 274 -3.50 3.70 17.82
N ASP A 275 -3.08 3.82 19.08
CA ASP A 275 -1.82 4.44 19.51
C ASP A 275 -0.69 3.43 19.76
N ALA A 276 -0.78 2.22 19.21
CA ALA A 276 0.17 1.16 19.47
C ALA A 276 1.59 1.48 19.01
N ASP A 277 2.56 1.07 19.83
CA ASP A 277 3.97 1.11 19.51
C ASP A 277 4.43 -0.18 18.80
N LEU A 278 5.66 -0.16 18.26
CA LEU A 278 6.23 -1.30 17.54
C LEU A 278 6.30 -2.56 18.41
N ALA A 279 6.54 -2.39 19.73
CA ALA A 279 6.63 -3.51 20.66
C ALA A 279 5.27 -4.16 20.93
N ALA A 280 4.19 -3.38 20.98
CA ALA A 280 2.82 -3.87 21.13
C ALA A 280 2.39 -4.67 19.90
N PHE A 281 2.67 -4.16 18.70
CA PHE A 281 2.37 -4.89 17.48
C PHE A 281 3.19 -6.20 17.37
N ALA A 282 4.48 -6.16 17.71
CA ALA A 282 5.32 -7.36 17.72
C ALA A 282 4.85 -8.44 18.71
N ARG A 283 4.30 -8.06 19.87
CA ARG A 283 3.68 -9.04 20.78
C ARG A 283 2.40 -9.63 20.17
N ALA A 284 1.57 -8.80 19.56
CA ALA A 284 0.34 -9.24 18.93
C ALA A 284 0.60 -10.23 17.78
N THR A 285 1.67 -10.06 16.99
CA THR A 285 2.02 -11.02 15.94
C THR A 285 2.50 -12.36 16.50
N VAL A 286 3.24 -12.38 17.61
CA VAL A 286 3.61 -13.63 18.30
C VAL A 286 2.38 -14.34 18.87
N ASP A 287 1.47 -13.59 19.49
CA ASP A 287 0.22 -14.13 20.04
C ASP A 287 -0.67 -14.71 18.91
N ALA A 288 -0.80 -13.99 17.78
CA ALA A 288 -1.54 -14.45 16.62
C ALA A 288 -0.92 -15.71 15.98
N ALA A 289 0.41 -15.74 15.83
CA ALA A 289 1.12 -16.92 15.34
C ALA A 289 0.90 -18.13 16.25
N THR A 290 0.98 -17.94 17.57
CA THR A 290 0.75 -19.00 18.57
C THR A 290 -0.70 -19.50 18.52
N ALA A 291 -1.67 -18.58 18.43
CA ALA A 291 -3.08 -18.93 18.34
C ALA A 291 -3.40 -19.75 17.08
N ARG A 292 -2.74 -19.46 15.96
CA ARG A 292 -2.98 -20.15 14.68
C ARG A 292 -2.22 -21.47 14.55
N TYR A 293 -0.94 -21.48 14.91
CA TYR A 293 -0.03 -22.58 14.60
C TYR A 293 0.42 -23.38 15.83
N GLY A 294 0.09 -22.93 17.04
CA GLY A 294 0.56 -23.50 18.30
C GLY A 294 1.91 -22.93 18.74
N GLU A 295 2.35 -23.34 19.93
CA GLU A 295 3.70 -23.04 20.42
C GLU A 295 4.74 -23.86 19.64
N GLY A 296 5.83 -23.21 19.24
CA GLY A 296 6.99 -23.82 18.57
C GLY A 296 7.99 -24.43 19.54
#